data_AF-L0A0T2-F1
#
_entry.id   AF-L0A0T2-F1
#
_cell.length_a   1.000
_cell.length_b   1.000
_cell.length_c   1.000
_cell.angle_alpha   90.00
_cell.angle_beta   90.00
_cell.angle_gamma   90.00
#
_symmetry.space_group_name_H-M   'P 1'
#
loop_
_entity.id
_entity.type
_entity.pdbx_description
1 polymer ?
#
loop_
_entity_poly.entity_id
_entity_poly.type
_entity_poly.pdbx_seq_one_letter_code
_entity_poly.pdbx_strand_id
1 'polypeptide(L)'
;MTLEPHATVRKARKLLNLYRNSSGGEQAKTRAVLRELLEKHGLTLADLEPHLPRSTDVTGAEAHRAADTHLLALSVDDEETVSAALAALVDEPDLSEDERRLILSRLSISKLVEALAPGWLHALADDEVEETHLLQAARSISEETVLAVGGMSIKDTVQGVVTREARRLARPERVLRAQDPLHAVYLAELCRLLARIPARVVQENAQWTVRAHISAHELGQVRALTDREALSRALERAAREAAQAAFGPR
;
A
#
# COMPACT_ATOMS: atom_id res chain seq x y z
N MET A 1 49.24 -16.04 2.78
CA MET A 1 47.85 -16.53 2.86
C MET A 1 46.93 -15.52 2.20
N THR A 2 46.67 -15.69 0.91
CA THR A 2 45.72 -14.89 0.14
C THR A 2 44.31 -15.37 0.42
N LEU A 3 43.58 -14.69 1.30
CA LEU A 3 42.14 -14.87 1.44
C LEU A 3 41.47 -14.51 0.11
N GLU A 4 40.63 -15.41 -0.41
CA GLU A 4 39.90 -15.21 -1.65
C GLU A 4 39.09 -13.89 -1.60
N PRO A 5 39.05 -13.10 -2.69
CA PRO A 5 38.32 -11.83 -2.76
C PRO A 5 36.86 -11.97 -2.27
N HIS A 6 36.22 -13.10 -2.57
CA HIS A 6 34.84 -13.38 -2.16
C HIS A 6 34.66 -13.56 -0.64
N ALA A 7 35.64 -14.15 0.05
CA ALA A 7 35.55 -14.36 1.50
C ALA A 7 35.63 -13.03 2.26
N THR A 8 36.47 -12.12 1.79
CA THR A 8 36.65 -10.78 2.35
C THR A 8 35.39 -9.92 2.16
N VAL A 9 34.82 -9.89 0.95
CA VAL A 9 33.60 -9.12 0.66
C VAL A 9 32.41 -9.60 1.51
N ARG A 10 32.23 -10.92 1.68
CA ARG A 10 31.17 -11.44 2.58
C ARG A 10 31.37 -11.01 4.03
N LYS A 11 32.61 -11.05 4.52
CA LYS A 11 32.94 -10.63 5.90
C LYS A 11 32.66 -9.14 6.08
N ALA A 12 33.03 -8.32 5.10
CA ALA A 12 32.76 -6.89 5.10
C ALA A 12 31.26 -6.58 5.05
N ARG A 13 30.46 -7.26 4.21
CA ARG A 13 28.99 -7.17 4.22
C ARG A 13 28.37 -7.53 5.57
N LYS A 14 28.88 -8.57 6.23
CA LYS A 14 28.41 -8.97 7.57
C LYS A 14 28.70 -7.89 8.61
N LEU A 15 29.87 -7.25 8.55
CA LEU A 15 30.24 -6.14 9.43
C LEU A 15 29.42 -4.87 9.15
N LEU A 16 29.08 -4.59 7.89
CA LEU A 16 28.19 -3.50 7.51
C LEU A 16 26.78 -3.67 8.09
N ASN A 17 26.21 -4.88 8.00
CA ASN A 17 24.92 -5.18 8.63
C ASN A 17 24.98 -5.12 10.17
N LEU A 18 26.08 -5.59 10.77
CA LEU A 18 26.27 -5.48 12.21
C LEU A 18 26.37 -4.01 12.64
N TYR A 19 27.07 -3.17 11.87
CA TYR A 19 27.18 -1.74 12.12
C TYR A 19 25.80 -1.07 12.12
N ARG A 20 24.97 -1.33 11.11
CA ARG A 20 23.60 -0.78 11.01
C ARG A 20 22.66 -1.22 12.14
N ASN A 21 22.85 -2.42 12.68
CA ASN A 21 21.97 -3.00 13.69
C ASN A 21 22.50 -2.89 15.14
N SER A 22 23.68 -2.32 15.34
CA SER A 22 24.31 -2.18 16.67
C SER A 22 24.11 -0.78 17.23
N SER A 23 24.24 -0.63 18.55
CA SER A 23 24.13 0.67 19.23
C SER A 23 25.31 0.92 20.17
N GLY A 24 25.66 2.19 20.36
CA GLY A 24 26.64 2.63 21.34
C GLY A 24 28.06 2.07 21.10
N GLY A 25 28.65 1.45 22.13
CA GLY A 25 30.06 1.00 22.09
C GLY A 25 30.33 -0.15 21.11
N GLU A 26 29.33 -0.96 20.78
CA GLU A 26 29.45 -2.05 19.80
C GLU A 26 29.47 -1.51 18.37
N GLN A 27 28.67 -0.47 18.10
CA GLN A 27 28.64 0.24 16.82
C GLN A 27 29.98 0.90 16.51
N ALA A 28 30.59 1.57 17.49
CA ALA A 28 31.91 2.19 17.34
C ALA A 28 33.03 1.17 17.04
N LYS A 29 32.99 -0.01 17.67
CA LYS A 29 33.95 -1.09 17.43
C LYS A 29 33.75 -1.70 16.05
N THR A 30 32.51 -2.00 15.69
CA THR A 30 32.17 -2.55 14.37
C THR A 30 32.54 -1.60 13.25
N ARG A 31 32.33 -0.28 13.44
CA ARG A 31 32.79 0.77 12.53
C ARG A 31 34.29 0.73 12.31
N ALA A 32 35.08 0.68 13.39
CA ALA A 32 36.53 0.66 13.31
C ALA A 32 37.03 -0.58 12.56
N VAL A 33 36.47 -1.76 12.87
CA VAL A 33 36.83 -3.03 12.22
C VAL A 33 36.41 -3.05 10.75
N LEU A 34 35.24 -2.52 10.39
CA LEU A 34 34.79 -2.43 9.01
C LEU A 34 35.68 -1.50 8.18
N ARG A 35 35.98 -0.29 8.69
CA ARG A 35 36.85 0.66 8.01
C ARG A 35 38.25 0.08 7.78
N GLU A 36 38.84 -0.55 8.80
CA GLU A 36 40.15 -1.20 8.68
C GLU A 36 40.14 -2.32 7.63
N LEU A 37 39.06 -3.11 7.57
CA LEU A 37 38.92 -4.19 6.59
C LEU A 37 38.78 -3.64 5.16
N LEU A 38 38.03 -2.55 4.98
CA LEU A 38 37.88 -1.87 3.69
C LEU A 38 39.22 -1.31 3.20
N GLU A 39 39.92 -0.55 4.05
CA GLU A 39 41.22 0.05 3.73
C GLU A 39 42.28 -1.01 3.41
N LYS A 40 42.37 -2.08 4.22
CA LYS A 40 43.36 -3.15 4.04
C LYS A 40 43.21 -3.87 2.71
N HIS A 41 42.00 -3.94 2.16
CA HIS A 41 41.70 -4.67 0.94
C HIS A 41 41.39 -3.76 -0.26
N GLY A 42 41.56 -2.44 -0.11
CA GLY A 42 41.24 -1.48 -1.17
C GLY A 42 39.77 -1.50 -1.60
N LEU A 43 38.88 -1.90 -0.68
CA LEU A 43 37.45 -1.95 -0.93
C LEU A 43 36.80 -0.64 -0.47
N THR A 44 35.72 -0.27 -1.13
CA THR A 44 34.82 0.82 -0.76
C THR A 44 33.48 0.26 -0.30
N LEU A 45 32.65 1.09 0.34
CA LEU A 45 31.29 0.68 0.67
C LEU A 45 30.48 0.31 -0.59
N ALA A 46 30.70 0.98 -1.72
CA ALA A 46 30.11 0.65 -3.02
C ALA A 46 30.44 -0.79 -3.50
N ASP A 47 31.61 -1.32 -3.13
CA ASP A 47 32.00 -2.70 -3.46
C ASP A 47 31.24 -3.73 -2.60
N LEU A 48 30.74 -3.31 -1.43
CA LEU A 48 29.91 -4.15 -0.57
C LEU A 48 28.46 -4.11 -1.02
N GLU A 49 27.94 -2.90 -1.20
CA GLU A 49 26.59 -2.58 -1.63
C GLU A 49 26.66 -1.42 -2.63
N PRO A 50 26.23 -1.62 -3.90
CA PRO A 50 26.46 -0.65 -4.99
C PRO A 50 25.94 0.77 -4.75
N HIS A 51 25.04 0.92 -3.76
CA HIS A 51 24.35 2.16 -3.43
C HIS A 51 25.04 3.03 -2.39
N LEU A 52 26.08 2.49 -1.76
CA LEU A 52 26.87 3.24 -0.79
C LEU A 52 27.94 4.07 -1.50
N PRO A 53 28.43 5.16 -0.88
CA PRO A 53 29.48 5.97 -1.46
C PRO A 53 30.75 5.15 -1.74
N ARG A 54 31.51 5.55 -2.75
CA ARG A 54 32.89 5.05 -3.01
C ARG A 54 33.86 5.63 -1.98
N SER A 55 33.60 5.32 -0.71
CA SER A 55 34.32 5.78 0.47
C SER A 55 34.58 4.60 1.39
N THR A 56 35.64 4.69 2.18
CA THR A 56 35.88 3.79 3.33
C THR A 56 35.26 4.36 4.61
N ASP A 57 34.78 5.61 4.58
CA ASP A 57 34.12 6.21 5.73
C ASP A 57 32.69 5.68 5.87
N VAL A 58 32.47 5.01 6.98
CA VAL A 58 31.21 4.33 7.33
C VAL A 58 30.21 5.31 7.97
N THR A 59 30.66 6.50 8.39
CA THR A 59 29.73 7.54 8.89
C THR A 59 28.81 7.98 7.75
N GLY A 60 27.53 7.64 7.85
CA GLY A 60 26.52 7.93 6.83
C GLY A 60 25.94 6.69 6.12
N ALA A 61 26.55 5.51 6.27
CA ALA A 61 26.02 4.26 5.69
C ALA A 61 24.68 3.79 6.32
N GLU A 62 24.32 4.34 7.48
CA GLU A 62 23.01 4.17 8.14
C GLU A 62 21.90 5.02 7.50
N ALA A 63 22.26 6.13 6.85
CA ALA A 63 21.29 7.06 6.27
C ALA A 63 20.87 6.66 4.84
N HIS A 64 21.54 5.69 4.22
CA HIS A 64 21.26 5.27 2.84
C HIS A 64 20.29 4.09 2.86
N ARG A 65 19.05 4.35 2.44
CA ARG A 65 18.03 3.32 2.23
C ARG A 65 18.32 2.60 0.92
N ALA A 66 18.00 1.31 0.84
CA ALA A 66 18.10 0.56 -0.43
C ALA A 66 17.29 1.25 -1.56
N ALA A 67 16.16 1.87 -1.19
CA ALA A 67 15.33 2.70 -2.06
C ALA A 67 16.12 3.83 -2.75
N ASP A 68 17.10 4.45 -2.08
CA ASP A 68 17.84 5.60 -2.61
C ASP A 68 18.62 5.22 -3.89
N THR A 69 19.13 3.99 -3.97
CA THR A 69 19.76 3.44 -5.19
C THR A 69 18.80 3.44 -6.37
N HIS A 70 17.59 2.94 -6.14
CA HIS A 70 16.61 2.76 -7.18
C HIS A 70 16.05 4.12 -7.59
N LEU A 71 15.88 5.04 -6.63
CA LEU A 71 15.51 6.43 -6.91
C LEU A 71 16.56 7.15 -7.76
N LEU A 72 17.86 6.96 -7.48
CA LEU A 72 18.94 7.48 -8.31
C LEU A 72 18.92 6.85 -9.72
N ALA A 73 18.65 5.54 -9.81
CA ALA A 73 18.54 4.83 -11.08
C ALA A 73 17.38 5.34 -11.95
N LEU A 74 16.35 5.98 -11.37
CA LEU A 74 15.32 6.68 -12.14
C LEU A 74 15.88 7.87 -12.92
N SER A 75 17.01 8.45 -12.53
CA SER A 75 17.59 9.63 -13.20
C SER A 75 18.50 9.28 -14.39
N VAL A 76 18.65 8.00 -14.73
CA VAL A 76 19.51 7.53 -15.83
C VAL A 76 18.68 7.42 -17.12
N ASP A 77 19.29 7.69 -18.27
CA ASP A 77 18.66 7.62 -19.61
C ASP A 77 18.56 6.17 -20.16
N ASP A 78 18.60 5.16 -19.29
CA ASP A 78 18.51 3.75 -19.67
C ASP A 78 17.18 3.14 -19.24
N GLU A 79 16.32 2.79 -20.21
CA GLU A 79 14.96 2.31 -19.94
C GLU A 79 14.92 1.01 -19.14
N GLU A 80 15.87 0.09 -19.37
CA GLU A 80 15.94 -1.19 -18.65
C GLU A 80 16.27 -0.98 -17.17
N THR A 81 17.27 -0.14 -16.89
CA THR A 81 17.65 0.26 -15.52
C THR A 81 16.49 0.97 -14.81
N VAL A 82 15.81 1.90 -15.49
CA VAL A 82 14.65 2.61 -14.93
C VAL A 82 13.51 1.63 -14.64
N SER A 83 13.21 0.71 -15.57
CA SER A 83 12.15 -0.29 -15.37
C SER A 83 12.44 -1.23 -14.21
N ALA A 84 13.69 -1.70 -14.08
CA ALA A 84 14.11 -2.55 -12.95
C ALA A 84 14.03 -1.79 -11.61
N ALA A 85 14.42 -0.51 -11.61
CA ALA A 85 14.32 0.35 -10.43
C ALA A 85 12.86 0.61 -10.04
N LEU A 86 11.98 0.89 -11.00
CA LEU A 86 10.55 1.05 -10.75
C LEU A 86 9.97 -0.22 -10.12
N ALA A 87 10.26 -1.39 -10.70
CA ALA A 87 9.77 -2.68 -10.17
C ALA A 87 10.18 -2.92 -8.71
N ALA A 88 11.41 -2.56 -8.32
CA ALA A 88 11.87 -2.65 -6.94
C ALA A 88 11.18 -1.64 -6.01
N LEU A 89 10.97 -0.40 -6.49
CA LEU A 89 10.39 0.68 -5.69
C LEU A 89 8.88 0.52 -5.45
N VAL A 90 8.14 -0.20 -6.30
CA VAL A 90 6.68 -0.33 -6.13
C VAL A 90 6.33 -1.04 -4.81
N ASP A 91 7.16 -1.98 -4.37
CA ASP A 91 7.01 -2.76 -3.13
C ASP A 91 7.62 -2.08 -1.89
N GLU A 92 8.30 -0.93 -2.04
CA GLU A 92 9.01 -0.26 -0.95
C GLU A 92 8.04 0.45 0.03
N PRO A 93 8.05 0.11 1.34
CA PRO A 93 7.09 0.64 2.31
C PRO A 93 7.41 2.06 2.82
N ASP A 94 8.68 2.47 2.78
CA ASP A 94 9.17 3.68 3.47
C ASP A 94 9.42 4.86 2.51
N LEU A 95 8.62 4.98 1.44
CA LEU A 95 8.71 6.08 0.49
C LEU A 95 7.95 7.32 0.99
N SER A 96 8.61 8.47 0.95
CA SER A 96 8.00 9.78 1.19
C SER A 96 6.99 10.15 0.09
N GLU A 97 6.14 11.14 0.34
CA GLU A 97 5.13 11.57 -0.63
C GLU A 97 5.76 12.09 -1.94
N ASP A 98 6.87 12.83 -1.85
CA ASP A 98 7.58 13.35 -3.02
C ASP A 98 8.21 12.22 -3.85
N GLU A 99 8.77 11.21 -3.18
CA GLU A 99 9.31 10.02 -3.83
C GLU A 99 8.21 9.21 -4.53
N ARG A 100 7.06 9.02 -3.86
CA ARG A 100 5.89 8.37 -4.46
C ARG A 100 5.41 9.11 -5.69
N ARG A 101 5.35 10.44 -5.64
CA ARG A 101 4.96 11.28 -6.78
C ARG A 101 5.93 11.13 -7.95
N LEU A 102 7.24 11.15 -7.67
CA LEU A 102 8.27 10.90 -8.68
C LEU A 102 8.11 9.53 -9.34
N ILE A 103 7.93 8.48 -8.55
CA ILE A 103 7.76 7.11 -9.05
C ILE A 103 6.49 7.00 -9.90
N LEU A 104 5.35 7.51 -9.41
CA LEU A 104 4.07 7.45 -10.11
C LEU A 104 4.10 8.19 -11.46
N SER A 105 4.81 9.33 -11.55
CA SER A 105 4.95 10.08 -12.80
C SER A 105 5.69 9.32 -13.92
N ARG A 106 6.39 8.23 -13.57
CA ARG A 106 7.13 7.37 -14.51
C ARG A 106 6.55 5.96 -14.63
N LEU A 107 5.75 5.54 -13.65
CA LEU A 107 5.17 4.22 -13.57
C LEU A 107 3.85 4.18 -14.36
N SER A 108 3.76 3.26 -15.32
CA SER A 108 2.47 2.96 -15.94
C SER A 108 1.65 2.05 -15.00
N ILE A 109 0.63 2.61 -14.34
CA ILE A 109 -0.31 1.86 -13.50
C ILE A 109 -0.93 0.71 -14.30
N SER A 110 -1.36 0.96 -15.55
CA SER A 110 -1.97 -0.09 -16.38
C SER A 110 -1.02 -1.26 -16.64
N LYS A 111 0.26 -1.00 -16.97
CA LYS A 111 1.26 -2.07 -17.17
C LYS A 111 1.58 -2.83 -15.88
N LEU A 112 1.65 -2.13 -14.74
CA LEU A 112 1.84 -2.76 -13.43
C LEU A 112 0.69 -3.73 -13.14
N VAL A 113 -0.56 -3.30 -13.37
CA VAL A 113 -1.73 -4.14 -13.16
C VAL A 113 -1.75 -5.29 -14.15
N GLU A 114 -1.44 -5.08 -15.43
CA GLU A 114 -1.35 -6.17 -16.43
C GLU A 114 -0.39 -7.28 -15.98
N ALA A 115 0.75 -6.93 -15.38
CA ALA A 115 1.71 -7.92 -14.89
C ALA A 115 1.25 -8.66 -13.62
N LEU A 116 0.45 -8.02 -12.76
CA LEU A 116 0.10 -8.53 -11.43
C LEU A 116 -1.36 -9.03 -11.31
N ALA A 117 -2.23 -8.71 -12.26
CA ALA A 117 -3.66 -9.00 -12.21
C ALA A 117 -3.98 -10.48 -11.97
N PRO A 118 -3.29 -11.47 -12.60
CA PRO A 118 -3.55 -12.88 -12.31
C PRO A 118 -3.33 -13.24 -10.83
N GLY A 119 -2.26 -12.71 -10.23
CA GLY A 119 -1.95 -12.94 -8.81
C GLY A 119 -2.96 -12.27 -7.88
N TRP A 120 -3.40 -11.05 -8.22
CA TRP A 120 -4.41 -10.34 -7.43
C TRP A 120 -5.79 -10.99 -7.52
N LEU A 121 -6.19 -11.45 -8.70
CA LEU A 121 -7.47 -12.13 -8.90
C LEU A 121 -7.54 -13.41 -8.04
N HIS A 122 -6.46 -14.20 -8.03
CA HIS A 122 -6.37 -15.39 -7.17
C HIS A 122 -6.52 -15.06 -5.68
N ALA A 123 -5.97 -13.94 -5.23
CA ALA A 123 -6.04 -13.50 -3.83
C ALA A 123 -7.39 -12.86 -3.44
N LEU A 124 -8.20 -12.42 -4.41
CA LEU A 124 -9.38 -11.58 -4.17
C LEU A 124 -10.58 -12.36 -3.59
N ALA A 125 -10.67 -13.67 -3.87
CA ALA A 125 -11.78 -14.54 -3.47
C ALA A 125 -13.17 -13.91 -3.77
N ASP A 126 -13.32 -13.33 -4.96
CA ASP A 126 -14.53 -12.63 -5.41
C ASP A 126 -14.85 -13.08 -6.85
N ASP A 127 -15.78 -14.03 -6.97
CA ASP A 127 -16.09 -14.72 -8.24
C ASP A 127 -16.77 -13.81 -9.29
N GLU A 128 -17.25 -12.63 -8.88
CA GLU A 128 -17.88 -11.66 -9.79
C GLU A 128 -16.85 -10.73 -10.44
N VAL A 129 -15.65 -10.61 -9.86
CA VAL A 129 -14.57 -9.82 -10.43
C VAL A 129 -13.78 -10.71 -11.37
N GLU A 130 -13.51 -10.20 -12.56
CA GLU A 130 -12.72 -10.90 -13.59
C GLU A 130 -11.45 -10.09 -13.87
N GLU A 131 -10.48 -10.73 -14.52
CA GLU A 131 -9.25 -10.06 -14.96
C GLU A 131 -9.55 -8.84 -15.84
N THR A 132 -10.53 -8.95 -16.74
CA THR A 132 -10.99 -7.85 -17.61
C THR A 132 -11.42 -6.62 -16.81
N HIS A 133 -12.10 -6.81 -15.67
CA HIS A 133 -12.50 -5.73 -14.77
C HIS A 133 -11.30 -5.04 -14.12
N LEU A 134 -10.27 -5.80 -13.71
CA LEU A 134 -9.03 -5.24 -13.14
C LEU A 134 -8.29 -4.40 -14.20
N LEU A 135 -8.15 -4.92 -15.41
CA LEU A 135 -7.49 -4.22 -16.51
C LEU A 135 -8.24 -2.95 -16.92
N GLN A 136 -9.58 -2.99 -16.96
CA GLN A 136 -10.39 -1.82 -17.26
C GLN A 136 -10.30 -0.77 -16.15
N ALA A 137 -10.33 -1.18 -14.89
CA ALA A 137 -10.14 -0.29 -13.75
C ALA A 137 -8.77 0.39 -13.77
N ALA A 138 -7.70 -0.33 -14.13
CA ALA A 138 -6.36 0.23 -14.20
C ALA A 138 -6.19 1.35 -15.23
N ARG A 139 -7.10 1.46 -16.21
CA ARG A 139 -7.10 2.52 -17.23
C ARG A 139 -7.79 3.81 -16.76
N SER A 140 -8.61 3.74 -15.72
CA SER A 140 -9.36 4.89 -15.19
C SER A 140 -8.72 5.53 -13.95
N ILE A 141 -7.65 4.92 -13.41
CA ILE A 141 -7.00 5.37 -12.18
C ILE A 141 -5.88 6.35 -12.51
N SER A 142 -5.92 7.52 -11.86
CA SER A 142 -4.90 8.55 -11.97
C SER A 142 -3.86 8.45 -10.85
N GLU A 143 -2.71 9.09 -11.06
CA GLU A 143 -1.64 9.20 -10.06
C GLU A 143 -2.12 9.89 -8.79
N GLU A 144 -2.93 10.95 -8.91
CA GLU A 144 -3.49 11.68 -7.77
C GLU A 144 -4.42 10.80 -6.93
N THR A 145 -5.13 9.87 -7.59
CA THR A 145 -6.00 8.92 -6.88
C THR A 145 -5.17 7.98 -6.01
N VAL A 146 -4.02 7.51 -6.50
CA VAL A 146 -3.12 6.64 -5.75
C VAL A 146 -2.47 7.43 -4.60
N LEU A 147 -2.00 8.65 -4.85
CA LEU A 147 -1.39 9.51 -3.83
C LEU A 147 -2.37 9.87 -2.71
N ALA A 148 -3.63 10.19 -3.04
CA ALA A 148 -4.63 10.61 -2.06
C ALA A 148 -5.04 9.49 -1.08
N VAL A 149 -4.96 8.22 -1.50
CA VAL A 149 -5.27 7.07 -0.64
C VAL A 149 -4.12 6.79 0.31
N GLY A 150 -2.88 6.88 -0.19
CA GLY A 150 -1.70 6.46 0.57
C GLY A 150 -1.73 4.97 0.93
N GLY A 151 -0.73 4.52 1.68
CA GLY A 151 -0.64 3.11 2.07
C GLY A 151 0.79 2.71 2.38
N MET A 152 0.99 1.44 2.73
CA MET A 152 2.31 0.91 3.03
C MET A 152 3.21 1.02 1.79
N SER A 153 2.90 0.33 0.69
CA SER A 153 3.64 0.47 -0.57
C SER A 153 2.79 1.09 -1.69
N ILE A 154 3.42 1.48 -2.80
CA ILE A 154 2.69 1.90 -4.01
C ILE A 154 1.86 0.73 -4.53
N LYS A 155 2.40 -0.49 -4.51
CA LYS A 155 1.72 -1.70 -4.97
C LYS A 155 0.43 -1.95 -4.22
N ASP A 156 0.48 -1.92 -2.88
CA ASP A 156 -0.69 -2.17 -2.04
C ASP A 156 -1.77 -1.12 -2.28
N THR A 157 -1.33 0.14 -2.45
CA THR A 157 -2.23 1.27 -2.72
C THR A 157 -2.91 1.09 -4.08
N VAL A 158 -2.13 0.81 -5.14
CA VAL A 158 -2.66 0.54 -6.49
C VAL A 158 -3.59 -0.67 -6.46
N GLN A 159 -3.19 -1.77 -5.84
CA GLN A 159 -4.01 -2.98 -5.71
C GLN A 159 -5.36 -2.66 -5.06
N GLY A 160 -5.36 -1.93 -3.94
CA GLY A 160 -6.57 -1.54 -3.23
C GLY A 160 -7.51 -0.66 -4.08
N VAL A 161 -6.95 0.33 -4.79
CA VAL A 161 -7.73 1.25 -5.64
C VAL A 161 -8.28 0.51 -6.87
N VAL A 162 -7.45 -0.25 -7.57
CA VAL A 162 -7.83 -1.06 -8.75
C VAL A 162 -8.90 -2.07 -8.39
N THR A 163 -8.71 -2.79 -7.30
CA THR A 163 -9.67 -3.78 -6.82
C THR A 163 -11.02 -3.15 -6.52
N ARG A 164 -11.03 -2.01 -5.82
CA ARG A 164 -12.27 -1.29 -5.50
C ARG A 164 -13.02 -0.85 -6.75
N GLU A 165 -12.30 -0.32 -7.74
CA GLU A 165 -12.89 0.12 -9.00
C GLU A 165 -13.34 -1.06 -9.86
N ALA A 166 -12.59 -2.16 -9.89
CA ALA A 166 -12.98 -3.39 -10.58
C ALA A 166 -14.27 -3.98 -10.00
N ARG A 167 -14.42 -3.98 -8.67
CA ARG A 167 -15.69 -4.36 -8.01
C ARG A 167 -16.84 -3.46 -8.43
N ARG A 168 -16.59 -2.16 -8.64
CA ARG A 168 -17.59 -1.19 -9.12
C ARG A 168 -18.03 -1.48 -10.55
N LEU A 169 -17.10 -1.91 -11.40
CA LEU A 169 -17.40 -2.31 -12.78
C LEU A 169 -18.17 -3.64 -12.84
N ALA A 170 -17.82 -4.60 -12.00
CA ALA A 170 -18.48 -5.91 -11.93
C ALA A 170 -19.92 -5.83 -11.40
N ARG A 171 -20.21 -4.87 -10.51
CA ARG A 171 -21.50 -4.77 -9.81
C ARG A 171 -22.36 -3.61 -10.32
N PRO A 172 -23.66 -3.84 -10.60
CA PRO A 172 -24.56 -2.75 -10.96
C PRO A 172 -24.79 -1.80 -9.77
N GLU A 173 -24.96 -0.51 -10.07
CA GLU A 173 -25.44 0.45 -9.06
C GLU A 173 -26.90 0.12 -8.71
N ARG A 174 -27.20 0.04 -7.42
CA ARG A 174 -28.56 -0.18 -6.89
C ARG A 174 -28.92 0.92 -5.91
N VAL A 175 -30.19 1.30 -5.94
CA VAL A 175 -30.77 2.31 -5.04
C VAL A 175 -31.61 1.60 -3.97
N LEU A 176 -31.22 1.76 -2.71
CA LEU A 176 -31.95 1.25 -1.55
C LEU A 176 -32.69 2.40 -0.89
N ARG A 177 -33.95 2.18 -0.54
CA ARG A 177 -34.77 3.17 0.18
C ARG A 177 -34.53 3.04 1.67
N ALA A 178 -34.22 4.14 2.33
CA ALA A 178 -34.13 4.24 3.77
C ALA A 178 -35.39 4.94 4.32
N GLN A 179 -35.72 4.63 5.58
CA GLN A 179 -36.88 5.19 6.26
C GLN A 179 -36.56 6.56 6.87
N ASP A 180 -35.32 6.73 7.32
CA ASP A 180 -34.82 7.89 8.04
C ASP A 180 -33.29 8.04 7.80
N PRO A 181 -32.66 9.14 8.24
CA PRO A 181 -31.23 9.37 8.02
C PRO A 181 -30.33 8.31 8.66
N LEU A 182 -30.68 7.83 9.86
CA LEU A 182 -29.87 6.86 10.60
C LEU A 182 -29.88 5.50 9.90
N HIS A 183 -31.05 5.07 9.44
CA HIS A 183 -31.22 3.88 8.63
C HIS A 183 -30.43 4.01 7.31
N ALA A 184 -30.38 5.19 6.70
CA ALA A 184 -29.58 5.42 5.49
C ALA A 184 -28.08 5.25 5.72
N VAL A 185 -27.54 5.81 6.82
CA VAL A 185 -26.13 5.64 7.19
C VAL A 185 -25.81 4.17 7.48
N TYR A 186 -26.68 3.48 8.23
CA TYR A 186 -26.52 2.06 8.51
C TYR A 186 -26.49 1.21 7.23
N LEU A 187 -27.45 1.42 6.33
CA LEU A 187 -27.52 0.72 5.05
C LEU A 187 -26.28 0.98 4.20
N ALA A 188 -25.79 2.23 4.17
CA ALA A 188 -24.56 2.59 3.46
C ALA A 188 -23.34 1.85 4.03
N GLU A 189 -23.19 1.80 5.35
CA GLU A 189 -22.10 1.05 5.99
C GLU A 189 -22.21 -0.45 5.76
N LEU A 190 -23.41 -1.02 5.82
CA LEU A 190 -23.61 -2.44 5.55
C LEU A 190 -23.24 -2.80 4.11
N CYS A 191 -23.69 -1.98 3.13
CA CYS A 191 -23.30 -2.15 1.73
C CYS A 191 -21.79 -2.02 1.55
N ARG A 192 -21.15 -1.05 2.23
CA ARG A 192 -19.69 -0.87 2.18
C ARG A 192 -18.94 -2.07 2.76
N LEU A 193 -19.42 -2.65 3.85
CA LEU A 193 -18.78 -3.81 4.48
C LEU A 193 -18.88 -5.07 3.60
N LEU A 194 -20.03 -5.27 2.96
CA LEU A 194 -20.27 -6.43 2.10
C LEU A 194 -19.55 -6.29 0.76
N ALA A 195 -19.78 -5.21 0.02
CA ALA A 195 -19.24 -5.02 -1.31
C ALA A 195 -17.82 -4.41 -1.33
N ARG A 196 -17.32 -3.94 -0.19
CA ARG A 196 -16.02 -3.23 -0.08
C ARG A 196 -15.89 -1.99 -0.97
N ILE A 197 -17.02 -1.43 -1.41
CA ILE A 197 -17.13 -0.18 -2.17
C ILE A 197 -17.88 0.84 -1.30
N PRO A 198 -17.41 2.09 -1.19
CA PRO A 198 -18.17 3.15 -0.52
C PRO A 198 -19.57 3.32 -1.12
N ALA A 199 -20.59 3.25 -0.28
CA ALA A 199 -21.96 3.58 -0.66
C ALA A 199 -22.24 5.07 -0.40
N ARG A 200 -23.13 5.67 -1.19
CA ARG A 200 -23.48 7.09 -1.08
C ARG A 200 -24.88 7.25 -0.51
N VAL A 201 -24.99 7.99 0.59
CA VAL A 201 -26.29 8.45 1.13
C VAL A 201 -26.73 9.69 0.36
N VAL A 202 -27.98 9.70 -0.12
CA VAL A 202 -28.56 10.81 -0.87
C VAL A 202 -29.97 11.09 -0.33
N GLN A 203 -30.28 12.38 -0.13
CA GLN A 203 -31.63 12.83 0.18
C GLN A 203 -32.24 13.49 -1.05
N GLU A 204 -33.32 12.92 -1.57
CA GLU A 204 -34.06 13.45 -2.72
C GLU A 204 -35.54 13.57 -2.32
N ASN A 205 -36.15 14.75 -2.49
CA ASN A 205 -37.57 14.99 -2.22
C ASN A 205 -38.04 14.51 -0.83
N ALA A 206 -37.26 14.83 0.21
CA ALA A 206 -37.49 14.38 1.59
C ALA A 206 -37.44 12.85 1.82
N GLN A 207 -37.01 12.07 0.83
CA GLN A 207 -36.77 10.63 0.94
C GLN A 207 -35.28 10.32 1.01
N TRP A 208 -34.89 9.49 1.99
CA TRP A 208 -33.51 9.03 2.15
C TRP A 208 -33.27 7.79 1.30
N THR A 209 -32.18 7.81 0.53
CA THR A 209 -31.77 6.69 -0.32
C THR A 209 -30.28 6.43 -0.19
N VAL A 210 -29.89 5.17 -0.44
CA VAL A 210 -28.50 4.73 -0.49
C VAL A 210 -28.22 4.19 -1.88
N ARG A 211 -27.25 4.78 -2.58
CA ARG A 211 -26.73 4.29 -3.85
C ARG A 211 -25.49 3.46 -3.58
N ALA A 212 -25.52 2.19 -3.96
CA ALA A 212 -24.42 1.26 -3.71
C ALA A 212 -24.23 0.30 -4.89
N HIS A 213 -22.98 0.00 -5.21
CA HIS A 213 -22.63 -1.06 -6.16
C HIS A 213 -22.61 -2.38 -5.40
N ILE A 214 -23.68 -3.15 -5.50
CA ILE A 214 -23.84 -4.43 -4.80
C ILE A 214 -24.40 -5.50 -5.73
N SER A 215 -23.97 -6.73 -5.53
CA SER A 215 -24.45 -7.87 -6.28
C SER A 215 -25.84 -8.33 -5.84
N ALA A 216 -26.40 -9.30 -6.57
CA ALA A 216 -27.66 -9.93 -6.18
C ALA A 216 -27.54 -10.67 -4.84
N HIS A 217 -26.40 -11.34 -4.63
CA HIS A 217 -26.11 -12.07 -3.40
C HIS A 217 -25.95 -11.12 -2.21
N GLU A 218 -25.13 -10.07 -2.37
CA GLU A 218 -24.92 -9.04 -1.35
C GLU A 218 -26.24 -8.32 -1.00
N LEU A 219 -27.10 -8.02 -1.98
CA LEU A 219 -28.42 -7.46 -1.70
C LEU A 219 -29.30 -8.42 -0.89
N GLY A 220 -29.23 -9.73 -1.15
CA GLY A 220 -29.92 -10.74 -0.34
C GLY A 220 -29.45 -10.71 1.12
N GLN A 221 -28.14 -10.60 1.34
CA GLN A 221 -27.57 -10.48 2.69
C GLN A 221 -27.96 -9.17 3.37
N VAL A 222 -27.92 -8.03 2.66
CA VAL A 222 -28.40 -6.75 3.17
C VAL A 222 -29.83 -6.89 3.67
N ARG A 223 -30.73 -7.45 2.84
CA ARG A 223 -32.14 -7.65 3.19
C ARG A 223 -32.31 -8.53 4.43
N ALA A 224 -31.56 -9.64 4.51
CA ALA A 224 -31.59 -10.54 5.65
C ALA A 224 -31.11 -9.88 6.95
N LEU A 225 -30.05 -9.06 6.88
CA LEU A 225 -29.48 -8.37 8.04
C LEU A 225 -30.29 -7.14 8.47
N THR A 226 -31.04 -6.55 7.55
CA THR A 226 -31.96 -5.43 7.83
C THR A 226 -33.32 -5.88 8.37
N ASP A 227 -33.54 -7.18 8.55
CA ASP A 227 -34.78 -7.67 9.12
C ASP A 227 -34.95 -7.15 10.57
N ARG A 228 -36.14 -6.60 10.83
CA ARG A 228 -36.35 -5.38 11.64
C ARG A 228 -35.90 -5.42 13.11
N GLU A 229 -35.94 -6.59 13.75
CA GLU A 229 -35.75 -6.71 15.21
C GLU A 229 -34.28 -6.67 15.66
N ALA A 230 -33.35 -7.10 14.80
CA ALA A 230 -31.92 -7.06 15.10
C ALA A 230 -31.38 -5.64 14.90
N LEU A 231 -31.85 -4.97 13.86
CA LEU A 231 -31.46 -3.61 13.49
C LEU A 231 -31.86 -2.57 14.55
N SER A 232 -33.11 -2.61 15.06
CA SER A 232 -33.57 -1.69 16.11
C SER A 232 -32.69 -1.79 17.37
N ARG A 233 -32.38 -3.02 17.80
CA ARG A 233 -31.56 -3.27 19.00
C ARG A 233 -30.08 -2.89 18.84
N ALA A 234 -29.55 -2.92 17.62
CA ALA A 234 -28.18 -2.50 17.34
C ALA A 234 -28.07 -0.97 17.28
N LEU A 235 -29.03 -0.31 16.61
CA LEU A 235 -29.08 1.15 16.53
C LEU A 235 -29.36 1.80 17.89
N GLU A 236 -30.24 1.22 18.72
CA GLU A 236 -30.46 1.69 20.09
C GLU A 236 -29.19 1.57 20.96
N ARG A 237 -28.40 0.52 20.78
CA ARG A 237 -27.12 0.35 21.50
C ARG A 237 -26.09 1.38 21.06
N ALA A 238 -25.89 1.52 19.75
CA ALA A 238 -24.96 2.51 19.21
C ALA A 238 -25.37 3.95 19.59
N ALA A 239 -26.67 4.26 19.60
CA ALA A 239 -27.18 5.56 20.03
C ALA A 239 -26.93 5.81 21.54
N ARG A 240 -27.09 4.79 22.40
CA ARG A 240 -26.75 4.90 23.84
C ARG A 240 -25.24 5.08 24.04
N GLU A 241 -24.42 4.34 23.32
CA GLU A 241 -22.96 4.44 23.38
C GLU A 241 -22.47 5.82 22.93
N ALA A 242 -23.02 6.34 21.82
CA ALA A 242 -22.71 7.68 21.34
C ALA A 242 -23.19 8.77 22.31
N ALA A 243 -24.38 8.62 22.92
CA ALA A 243 -24.88 9.55 23.92
C ALA A 243 -24.03 9.53 25.21
N GLN A 244 -23.57 8.36 25.65
CA GLN A 244 -22.67 8.24 26.79
C GLN A 244 -21.29 8.82 26.51
N ALA A 245 -20.77 8.66 25.28
CA ALA A 245 -19.52 9.29 24.87
C ALA A 245 -19.63 10.82 24.78
N ALA A 246 -20.80 11.34 24.41
CA ALA A 246 -21.05 12.78 24.29
C ALA A 246 -21.41 13.47 25.63
N PHE A 247 -21.99 12.74 26.59
CA PHE A 247 -22.54 13.31 27.83
C PHE A 247 -22.10 12.60 29.13
N GLY A 248 -21.12 11.69 29.07
CA GLY A 248 -20.56 11.00 30.24
C GLY A 248 -19.76 11.94 31.17
N PRO A 249 -19.72 11.67 32.49
CA PRO A 249 -19.31 12.65 33.49
C PRO A 249 -17.83 13.00 33.39
N ARG A 250 -17.52 14.30 33.47
CA ARG A 250 -16.18 14.81 33.81
C ARG A 250 -15.92 14.64 35.31
#